data_AF-A0A7C6LS58-F1
#
_entry.id   AF-A0A7C6LS58-F1
#
_cell.length_a   1.000
_cell.length_b   1.000
_cell.length_c   1.000
_cell.angle_alpha   90.00
_cell.angle_beta   90.00
_cell.angle_gamma   90.00
#
_symmetry.space_group_name_H-M   'P 1'
#
loop_
_entity.id
_entity.type
_entity.pdbx_description
1 polymer ?
#
loop_
_entity_poly.entity_id
_entity_poly.type
_entity_poly.pdbx_seq_one_letter_code
_entity_poly.pdbx_strand_id
1 'polypeptide(L)'
;VTESYTVTQADLDAGSVYNAATADGEDPGGDPVDPPGDDEEVPAELKPGIDLDKQAELTGDANGNGKADVGDEITFSFVVTNTGNVTLTEVGVSDPMLAEVGITVTCPAAVLAAGESMTCTADRVYVVTEDDQRAGQVHNVATATGTPPPTTDPETGEEVPTPPVTDEDETTTPVPPAPEKPRPPLAQTGAEVASLGLLALALVGGGAVLTATSRKRRTE
;
A
#
# COMPACT_ATOMS: atom_id res chain seq x y z
N VAL A 1 -26.83 26.95 42.81
CA VAL A 1 -26.76 25.48 42.93
C VAL A 1 -25.60 25.04 42.06
N THR A 2 -24.78 24.08 42.48
CA THR A 2 -23.70 23.51 41.65
C THR A 2 -23.97 22.04 41.46
N GLU A 3 -24.17 21.61 40.21
CA GLU A 3 -24.29 20.21 39.82
C GLU A 3 -23.16 19.86 38.87
N SER A 4 -22.67 18.62 38.93
CA SER A 4 -21.64 18.10 38.03
C SER A 4 -22.28 17.48 36.78
N TYR A 5 -21.77 17.82 35.60
CA TYR A 5 -22.14 17.19 34.34
C TYR A 5 -21.10 16.12 33.94
N THR A 6 -21.57 14.96 33.48
CA THR A 6 -20.71 13.90 32.94
C THR A 6 -20.72 13.98 31.43
N VAL A 7 -19.56 14.28 30.83
CA VAL A 7 -19.38 14.30 29.37
C VAL A 7 -19.72 12.94 28.78
N THR A 8 -20.53 12.97 27.72
CA THR A 8 -21.01 11.81 26.96
C THR A 8 -20.27 11.71 25.61
N GLN A 9 -20.44 10.58 24.91
CA GLN A 9 -19.90 10.45 23.56
C GLN A 9 -20.52 11.47 22.59
N ALA A 10 -21.80 11.83 22.79
CA ALA A 10 -22.45 12.83 21.96
C ALA A 10 -21.80 14.21 22.13
N ASP A 11 -21.31 14.55 23.33
CA ASP A 11 -20.61 15.81 23.57
C ASP A 11 -19.20 15.79 22.95
N LEU A 12 -18.50 14.64 23.00
CA LEU A 12 -17.22 14.48 22.30
C LEU A 12 -17.40 14.60 20.77
N ASP A 13 -18.43 13.96 20.23
CA ASP A 13 -18.74 14.01 18.80
C ASP A 13 -19.29 15.38 18.36
N ALA A 14 -19.86 16.16 19.29
CA ALA A 14 -20.26 17.55 19.08
C ALA A 14 -19.10 18.55 19.21
N GLY A 15 -17.94 18.13 19.74
CA GLY A 15 -16.77 18.98 19.92
C GLY A 15 -16.82 19.88 21.16
N SER A 16 -17.98 20.02 21.82
CA SER A 16 -18.16 20.83 23.02
C SER A 16 -19.39 20.41 23.83
N VAL A 17 -19.47 20.90 25.07
CA VAL A 17 -20.67 20.85 25.91
C VAL A 17 -21.24 22.27 25.97
N TYR A 18 -22.47 22.44 25.46
CA TYR A 18 -23.19 23.70 25.52
C TYR A 18 -24.20 23.70 26.67
N ASN A 19 -24.20 24.75 27.49
CA ASN A 19 -25.13 24.93 28.60
C ASN A 19 -25.72 26.35 28.58
N ALA A 20 -27.04 26.44 28.39
CA ALA A 20 -27.79 27.69 28.48
C ALA A 20 -28.64 27.72 29.77
N ALA A 21 -28.58 28.82 30.48
CA ALA A 21 -29.36 29.10 31.68
C ALA A 21 -30.27 30.30 31.47
N THR A 22 -31.55 30.13 31.79
CA THR A 22 -32.51 31.24 31.89
C THR A 22 -32.97 31.39 33.33
N ALA A 23 -33.36 32.61 33.69
CA ALA A 23 -34.02 32.88 34.97
C ALA A 23 -35.40 33.44 34.68
N ASP A 24 -36.37 33.10 35.52
CA ASP A 24 -37.71 33.69 35.48
C ASP A 24 -37.97 34.39 36.81
N GLY A 25 -38.76 35.46 36.76
CA GLY A 25 -39.19 36.18 37.95
C GLY A 25 -40.48 36.94 37.71
N GLU A 26 -41.11 37.38 38.79
CA GLU A 26 -42.18 38.37 38.77
C GLU A 26 -41.70 39.61 39.52
N ASP A 27 -42.11 40.79 39.05
CA ASP A 27 -41.89 42.02 39.78
C ASP A 27 -42.84 42.11 41.02
N PRO A 28 -42.70 43.11 41.90
CA PRO A 28 -43.59 43.25 43.06
C PRO A 28 -45.08 43.45 42.73
N GLY A 29 -45.42 43.77 41.47
CA GLY A 29 -46.78 43.88 40.95
C GLY A 29 -47.33 42.57 40.39
N GLY A 30 -46.51 41.54 40.25
CA GLY A 30 -46.87 40.24 39.67
C GLY A 30 -46.68 40.16 38.15
N ASP A 31 -46.03 41.15 37.54
CA ASP A 31 -45.74 41.11 36.11
C ASP A 31 -44.46 40.26 35.87
N PRO A 32 -44.48 39.30 34.90
CA PRO A 32 -43.30 38.52 34.57
C PRO A 32 -42.16 39.41 34.08
N VAL A 33 -40.94 39.14 34.56
CA VAL A 33 -39.70 39.70 34.02
C VAL A 33 -39.02 38.68 33.12
N ASP A 34 -38.48 39.17 32.00
CA ASP A 34 -37.70 38.39 31.03
C ASP A 34 -36.23 38.85 31.11
N PRO A 35 -35.44 38.32 32.06
CA PRO A 35 -34.03 38.65 32.15
C PRO A 35 -33.27 38.02 30.97
N PRO A 36 -32.15 38.64 30.54
CA PRO A 36 -31.31 38.01 29.53
C PRO A 36 -30.84 36.63 30.02
N GLY A 37 -30.87 35.66 29.12
CA GLY A 37 -30.23 34.36 29.35
C GLY A 37 -28.72 34.50 29.45
N ASP A 38 -28.09 33.45 29.98
CA ASP A 38 -26.64 33.28 30.03
C ASP A 38 -26.31 31.92 29.42
N ASP A 39 -25.23 31.82 28.66
CA ASP A 39 -24.78 30.57 28.08
C ASP A 39 -23.28 30.36 28.31
N GLU A 40 -22.87 29.10 28.26
CA GLU A 40 -21.48 28.69 28.39
C GLU A 40 -21.24 27.50 27.45
N GLU A 41 -20.13 27.55 26.72
CA GLU A 41 -19.67 26.45 25.89
C GLU A 41 -18.29 26.00 26.38
N VAL A 42 -18.18 24.70 26.70
CA VAL A 42 -16.92 24.09 27.15
C VAL A 42 -16.40 23.17 26.05
N PRO A 43 -15.30 23.51 25.36
CA PRO A 43 -14.70 22.64 24.35
C PRO A 43 -14.30 21.27 24.91
N ALA A 44 -14.59 20.22 24.15
CA ALA A 44 -14.19 18.86 24.48
C ALA A 44 -12.73 18.59 24.08
N GLU A 45 -12.03 17.76 24.85
CA GLU A 45 -10.68 17.30 24.48
C GLU A 45 -10.77 16.14 23.48
N LEU A 46 -10.62 16.45 22.19
CA LEU A 46 -10.65 15.45 21.12
C LEU A 46 -9.28 14.77 20.96
N LYS A 47 -9.28 13.45 20.90
CA LYS A 47 -8.11 12.58 20.68
C LYS A 47 -8.44 11.61 19.54
N PRO A 48 -8.55 12.09 18.29
CA PRO A 48 -8.79 11.20 17.16
C PRO A 48 -7.57 10.30 16.93
N GLY A 49 -7.84 9.08 16.47
CA GLY A 49 -6.82 8.09 16.16
C GLY A 49 -7.40 7.00 15.28
N ILE A 50 -6.62 6.54 14.32
CA ILE A 50 -6.96 5.42 13.44
C ILE A 50 -5.74 4.51 13.38
N ASP A 51 -5.98 3.21 13.22
CA ASP A 51 -4.96 2.17 13.11
C ASP A 51 -5.36 1.22 11.98
N LEU A 52 -4.37 0.80 11.20
CA LEU A 52 -4.52 -0.17 10.12
C LEU A 52 -3.64 -1.39 10.42
N ASP A 53 -4.27 -2.56 10.53
CA ASP A 53 -3.58 -3.85 10.50
C ASP A 53 -3.79 -4.48 9.12
N LYS A 54 -2.71 -4.52 8.33
CA LYS A 54 -2.66 -5.11 7.00
C LYS A 54 -1.96 -6.45 7.06
N GLN A 55 -2.62 -7.46 6.51
CA GLN A 55 -2.04 -8.81 6.43
C GLN A 55 -2.01 -9.30 5.00
N ALA A 56 -1.00 -10.12 4.71
CA ALA A 56 -0.79 -10.76 3.42
C ALA A 56 -0.67 -12.27 3.63
N GLU A 57 -1.54 -13.03 2.98
CA GLU A 57 -1.55 -14.49 3.04
C GLU A 57 -1.37 -15.09 1.65
N LEU A 58 -0.44 -16.03 1.50
CA LEU A 58 -0.27 -16.81 0.27
C LEU A 58 -1.41 -17.84 0.19
N THR A 59 -2.45 -17.52 -0.56
CA THR A 59 -3.69 -18.32 -0.64
C THR A 59 -3.74 -19.25 -1.84
N GLY A 60 -2.95 -18.98 -2.89
CA GLY A 60 -2.84 -19.83 -4.07
C GLY A 60 -1.38 -20.13 -4.40
N ASP A 61 -0.84 -21.21 -3.83
CA ASP A 61 0.49 -21.74 -4.15
C ASP A 61 0.35 -22.90 -5.14
N ALA A 62 0.61 -22.66 -6.42
CA ALA A 62 0.36 -23.63 -7.47
C ALA A 62 1.32 -24.84 -7.41
N ASN A 63 2.51 -24.68 -6.83
CA ASN A 63 3.55 -25.71 -6.81
C ASN A 63 3.81 -26.30 -5.42
N GLY A 64 3.20 -25.74 -4.37
CA GLY A 64 3.22 -26.24 -3.00
C GLY A 64 4.55 -26.04 -2.27
N ASN A 65 5.40 -25.11 -2.70
CA ASN A 65 6.72 -24.87 -2.11
C ASN A 65 6.71 -23.88 -0.93
N GLY A 66 5.55 -23.29 -0.62
CA GLY A 66 5.36 -22.30 0.46
C GLY A 66 6.05 -20.96 0.18
N LYS A 67 6.26 -20.61 -1.09
CA LYS A 67 6.88 -19.36 -1.54
C LYS A 67 5.95 -18.73 -2.58
N ALA A 68 5.94 -17.41 -2.63
CA ALA A 68 5.19 -16.69 -3.65
C ALA A 68 5.98 -16.75 -4.98
N ASP A 69 5.53 -17.57 -5.93
CA ASP A 69 6.07 -17.63 -7.29
C ASP A 69 5.16 -16.89 -8.28
N VAL A 70 5.69 -16.55 -9.47
CA VAL A 70 4.92 -15.87 -10.52
C VAL A 70 3.65 -16.68 -10.87
N GLY A 71 2.49 -16.03 -10.78
CA GLY A 71 1.19 -16.63 -11.00
C GLY A 71 0.48 -17.13 -9.73
N ASP A 72 1.16 -17.14 -8.58
CA ASP A 72 0.55 -17.45 -7.29
C ASP A 72 -0.33 -16.30 -6.78
N GLU A 73 -1.24 -16.61 -5.87
CA GLU A 73 -2.25 -15.67 -5.38
C GLU A 73 -2.00 -15.28 -3.91
N ILE A 74 -1.98 -13.98 -3.64
CA ILE A 74 -1.90 -13.38 -2.30
C ILE A 74 -3.24 -12.72 -1.98
N THR A 75 -3.83 -13.10 -0.84
CA THR A 75 -4.99 -12.41 -0.27
C THR A 75 -4.50 -11.37 0.72
N PHE A 76 -4.95 -10.12 0.53
CA PHE A 76 -4.74 -9.03 1.48
C PHE A 76 -6.00 -8.81 2.33
N SER A 77 -5.82 -8.65 3.64
CA SER A 77 -6.87 -8.23 4.56
C SER A 77 -6.48 -6.94 5.27
N PHE A 78 -7.49 -6.12 5.57
CA PHE A 78 -7.32 -4.80 6.16
C PHE A 78 -8.27 -4.66 7.34
N VAL A 79 -7.75 -4.59 8.56
CA VAL A 79 -8.54 -4.28 9.75
C VAL A 79 -8.28 -2.84 10.13
N VAL A 80 -9.32 -2.02 10.08
CA VAL A 80 -9.27 -0.61 10.48
C VAL A 80 -9.88 -0.47 11.86
N THR A 81 -9.17 0.18 12.78
CA THR A 81 -9.63 0.43 14.14
C THR A 81 -9.62 1.92 14.45
N ASN A 82 -10.71 2.44 15.00
CA ASN A 82 -10.73 3.78 15.58
C ASN A 82 -10.15 3.71 17.00
N THR A 83 -8.90 4.16 17.15
CA THR A 83 -8.18 4.15 18.43
C THR A 83 -8.41 5.42 19.26
N GLY A 84 -9.17 6.37 18.70
CA GLY A 84 -9.50 7.63 19.34
C GLY A 84 -10.71 7.61 20.27
N ASN A 85 -11.07 8.78 20.78
CA ASN A 85 -12.24 8.99 21.65
C ASN A 85 -13.44 9.65 20.94
N VAL A 86 -13.38 9.83 19.62
CA VAL A 86 -14.43 10.46 18.81
C VAL A 86 -14.84 9.54 17.68
N THR A 87 -16.09 9.65 17.22
CA THR A 87 -16.55 8.96 16.02
C THR A 87 -15.84 9.50 14.78
N LEU A 88 -15.27 8.62 13.95
CA LEU A 88 -14.67 8.98 12.67
C LEU A 88 -15.68 8.81 11.54
N THR A 89 -15.63 9.72 10.57
CA THR A 89 -16.39 9.69 9.31
C THR A 89 -15.45 9.57 8.12
N GLU A 90 -15.99 9.37 6.91
CA GLU A 90 -15.20 9.19 5.68
C GLU A 90 -14.11 8.11 5.81
N VAL A 91 -14.39 7.05 6.58
CA VAL A 91 -13.41 6.00 6.84
C VAL A 91 -13.20 5.17 5.58
N GLY A 92 -11.94 4.99 5.19
CA GLY A 92 -11.56 4.26 3.98
C GLY A 92 -10.12 3.75 4.02
N VAL A 93 -9.78 2.87 3.08
CA VAL A 93 -8.43 2.35 2.88
C VAL A 93 -8.02 2.56 1.42
N SER A 94 -6.84 3.12 1.22
CA SER A 94 -6.20 3.28 -0.09
C SER A 94 -4.97 2.39 -0.18
N ASP A 95 -4.86 1.62 -1.26
CA ASP A 95 -3.71 0.77 -1.56
C ASP A 95 -3.27 1.01 -3.01
N PRO A 96 -2.19 1.78 -3.25
CA PRO A 96 -1.75 2.13 -4.60
C PRO A 96 -1.35 0.93 -5.47
N MET A 97 -0.72 -0.09 -4.88
CA MET A 97 -0.26 -1.28 -5.61
C MET A 97 -1.47 -2.08 -6.12
N LEU A 98 -2.47 -2.28 -5.27
CA LEU A 98 -3.72 -2.94 -5.66
C LEU A 98 -4.49 -2.11 -6.69
N ALA A 99 -4.56 -0.79 -6.52
CA ALA A 99 -5.25 0.09 -7.47
C ALA A 99 -4.60 0.06 -8.87
N GLU A 100 -3.27 -0.03 -8.96
CA GLU A 100 -2.55 -0.12 -10.23
C GLU A 100 -2.94 -1.35 -11.06
N VAL A 101 -3.20 -2.48 -10.39
CA VAL A 101 -3.72 -3.71 -11.03
C VAL A 101 -5.26 -3.77 -11.07
N GLY A 102 -5.93 -2.69 -10.68
CA GLY A 102 -7.38 -2.52 -10.71
C GLY A 102 -8.14 -3.25 -9.61
N ILE A 103 -7.47 -3.66 -8.53
CA ILE A 103 -8.08 -4.26 -7.35
C ILE A 103 -8.59 -3.14 -6.45
N THR A 104 -9.85 -3.23 -6.00
CA THR A 104 -10.50 -2.20 -5.18
C THR A 104 -10.68 -2.70 -3.76
N VAL A 105 -10.26 -1.90 -2.78
CA VAL A 105 -10.52 -2.14 -1.36
C VAL A 105 -11.82 -1.43 -0.96
N THR A 106 -12.76 -2.17 -0.36
CA THR A 106 -14.05 -1.63 0.08
C THR A 106 -14.25 -1.89 1.57
N CYS A 107 -14.63 -0.83 2.30
CA CYS A 107 -15.03 -0.91 3.70
C CYS A 107 -16.56 -1.04 3.82
N PRO A 108 -17.08 -1.78 4.82
CA PRO A 108 -18.52 -2.00 4.99
C PRO A 108 -19.29 -0.75 5.43
N ALA A 109 -18.61 0.20 6.06
CA ALA A 109 -19.14 1.48 6.48
C ALA A 109 -18.09 2.58 6.29
N ALA A 110 -18.55 3.83 6.22
CA ALA A 110 -17.69 5.02 6.21
C ALA A 110 -17.68 5.75 7.56
N VAL A 111 -18.31 5.17 8.59
CA VAL A 111 -18.37 5.72 9.94
C VAL A 111 -17.88 4.64 10.90
N LEU A 112 -17.02 5.02 11.85
CA LEU A 112 -16.44 4.11 12.83
C LEU A 112 -16.45 4.78 14.20
N ALA A 113 -17.25 4.25 15.14
CA ALA A 113 -17.32 4.83 16.49
C ALA A 113 -16.01 4.60 17.25
N ALA A 114 -15.80 5.38 18.31
CA ALA A 114 -14.62 5.25 19.17
C ALA A 114 -14.45 3.82 19.69
N GLY A 115 -13.27 3.22 19.48
CA GLY A 115 -12.95 1.85 19.89
C GLY A 115 -13.53 0.74 19.02
N GLU A 116 -14.28 1.05 17.96
CA GLU A 116 -14.76 0.04 17.02
C GLU A 116 -13.70 -0.29 15.95
N SER A 117 -13.83 -1.51 15.40
CA SER A 117 -13.03 -1.99 14.28
C SER A 117 -13.92 -2.53 13.17
N MET A 118 -13.44 -2.47 11.93
CA MET A 118 -14.07 -3.11 10.78
C MET A 118 -13.03 -3.72 9.86
N THR A 119 -13.43 -4.72 9.08
CA THR A 119 -12.58 -5.32 8.05
C THR A 119 -12.97 -4.77 6.69
N CYS A 120 -12.03 -4.12 6.01
CA CYS A 120 -12.15 -3.75 4.60
C CYS A 120 -11.57 -4.87 3.74
N THR A 121 -12.19 -5.14 2.59
CA THR A 121 -11.85 -6.29 1.74
C THR A 121 -11.48 -5.85 0.34
N ALA A 122 -10.43 -6.46 -0.22
CA ALA A 122 -10.16 -6.42 -1.64
C ALA A 122 -11.21 -7.23 -2.42
N ASP A 123 -11.62 -6.76 -3.60
CA ASP A 123 -12.60 -7.43 -4.45
C ASP A 123 -12.09 -8.71 -5.12
N ARG A 124 -10.77 -8.90 -5.15
CA ARG A 124 -10.07 -10.10 -5.64
C ARG A 124 -8.66 -10.21 -5.06
N VAL A 125 -8.04 -11.37 -5.26
CA VAL A 125 -6.65 -11.66 -4.88
C VAL A 125 -5.65 -10.93 -5.79
N TYR A 126 -4.44 -10.68 -5.26
CA TYR A 126 -3.31 -10.22 -6.03
C TYR A 126 -2.57 -11.41 -6.65
N VAL A 127 -2.22 -11.32 -7.94
CA VAL A 127 -1.46 -12.37 -8.64
C VAL A 127 -0.01 -11.91 -8.76
N VAL A 128 0.92 -12.69 -8.22
CA VAL A 128 2.36 -12.40 -8.26
C VAL A 128 2.84 -12.30 -9.71
N THR A 129 3.55 -11.23 -10.03
CA THR A 129 3.97 -10.87 -11.38
C THR A 129 5.45 -11.15 -11.63
N GLU A 130 5.89 -11.09 -12.89
CA GLU A 130 7.32 -11.14 -13.21
C GLU A 130 8.09 -9.92 -12.67
N ASP A 131 7.41 -8.80 -12.44
CA ASP A 131 7.99 -7.58 -11.86
C ASP A 131 8.32 -7.80 -10.39
N ASP A 132 7.43 -8.46 -9.65
CA ASP A 132 7.66 -8.88 -8.26
C ASP A 132 8.84 -9.85 -8.17
N GLN A 133 8.95 -10.81 -9.10
CA GLN A 133 10.09 -11.72 -9.17
C GLN A 133 11.42 -10.99 -9.43
N ARG A 134 11.40 -9.95 -10.26
CA ARG A 134 12.61 -9.11 -10.49
C ARG A 134 12.94 -8.26 -9.27
N ALA A 135 11.94 -7.79 -8.54
CA ALA A 135 12.11 -7.08 -7.28
C ALA A 135 12.53 -8.00 -6.13
N GLY A 136 12.25 -9.30 -6.24
CA GLY A 136 12.50 -10.32 -5.22
C GLY A 136 11.48 -10.32 -4.08
N GLN A 137 10.42 -9.51 -4.18
CA GLN A 137 9.36 -9.40 -3.17
C GLN A 137 8.11 -8.73 -3.77
N VAL A 138 6.96 -9.05 -3.22
CA VAL A 138 5.75 -8.21 -3.28
C VAL A 138 5.80 -7.29 -2.06
N HIS A 139 5.97 -5.99 -2.28
CA HIS A 139 5.94 -4.99 -1.22
C HIS A 139 4.70 -4.13 -1.37
N ASN A 140 3.86 -4.12 -0.34
CA ASN A 140 2.55 -3.51 -0.43
C ASN A 140 2.27 -2.60 0.76
N VAL A 141 2.06 -1.30 0.51
CA VAL A 141 1.74 -0.28 1.50
C VAL A 141 0.29 0.17 1.31
N ALA A 142 -0.49 0.23 2.40
CA ALA A 142 -1.83 0.80 2.39
C ALA A 142 -1.97 1.88 3.47
N THR A 143 -2.91 2.79 3.25
CA THR A 143 -3.20 3.90 4.15
C THR A 143 -4.67 3.87 4.53
N ALA A 144 -4.98 3.80 5.82
CA ALA A 144 -6.32 4.07 6.33
C ALA A 144 -6.50 5.56 6.57
N THR A 145 -7.71 6.08 6.34
CA THR A 145 -8.06 7.48 6.58
C THR A 145 -9.37 7.58 7.35
N GLY A 146 -9.54 8.59 8.19
CA GLY A 146 -10.82 8.94 8.81
C GLY A 146 -10.86 10.39 9.26
N THR A 147 -12.02 11.04 9.12
CA THR A 147 -12.24 12.45 9.43
C THR A 147 -12.95 12.58 10.79
N PRO A 148 -12.31 13.18 11.81
CA PRO A 148 -12.95 13.48 13.10
C PRO A 148 -14.05 14.54 12.95
N PRO A 149 -14.89 14.74 13.98
CA PRO A 149 -15.84 15.86 13.99
C PRO A 149 -15.09 17.21 13.98
N PRO A 150 -15.74 18.29 13.50
CA PRO A 150 -15.20 19.64 13.63
C PRO A 150 -15.10 20.06 15.11
N THR A 151 -14.33 21.11 15.37
CA THR A 151 -14.25 21.78 16.68
C THR A 151 -14.87 23.17 16.60
N THR A 152 -15.31 23.74 17.72
CA THR A 152 -15.75 25.14 17.76
C THR A 152 -14.57 26.08 18.07
N ASP A 153 -14.49 27.21 17.36
CA ASP A 153 -13.59 28.30 17.71
C ASP A 153 -14.09 29.03 18.99
N PRO A 154 -13.27 29.16 20.04
CA PRO A 154 -13.72 29.69 21.33
C PRO A 154 -13.94 31.21 21.33
N GLU A 155 -13.45 31.96 20.35
CA GLU A 155 -13.65 33.41 20.26
C GLU A 155 -14.87 33.76 19.40
N THR A 156 -15.15 32.96 18.38
CA THR A 156 -16.14 33.26 17.33
C THR A 156 -17.36 32.34 17.34
N GLY A 157 -17.27 31.16 17.95
CA GLY A 157 -18.33 30.15 17.91
C GLY A 157 -18.47 29.45 16.55
N GLU A 158 -17.54 29.66 15.62
CA GLU A 158 -17.59 29.06 14.28
C GLU A 158 -17.05 27.63 14.29
N GLU A 159 -17.64 26.75 13.48
CA GLU A 159 -17.10 25.40 13.26
C GLU A 159 -15.79 25.45 12.47
N VAL A 160 -14.77 24.80 13.01
CA VAL A 160 -13.45 24.61 12.43
C VAL A 160 -13.29 23.14 12.04
N PRO A 161 -13.10 22.82 10.75
CA PRO A 161 -12.92 21.44 10.32
C PRO A 161 -11.62 20.86 10.86
N THR A 162 -11.66 19.61 11.31
CA THR A 162 -10.47 18.88 11.74
C THR A 162 -9.83 18.16 10.55
N PRO A 163 -8.49 18.11 10.45
CA PRO A 163 -7.84 17.34 9.41
C PRO A 163 -8.09 15.85 9.61
N PRO A 164 -8.14 15.04 8.53
CA PRO A 164 -8.27 13.60 8.66
C PRO A 164 -7.06 13.00 9.38
N VAL A 165 -7.30 11.98 10.19
CA VAL A 165 -6.27 11.10 10.73
C VAL A 165 -5.97 10.00 9.73
N THR A 166 -4.72 9.58 9.69
CA THR A 166 -4.25 8.54 8.78
C THR A 166 -3.31 7.59 9.50
N ASP A 167 -3.32 6.33 9.07
CA ASP A 167 -2.34 5.35 9.50
C ASP A 167 -1.91 4.50 8.30
N GLU A 168 -0.63 4.17 8.23
CA GLU A 168 -0.04 3.40 7.14
C GLU A 168 0.49 2.07 7.66
N ASP A 169 0.22 1.00 6.94
CA ASP A 169 0.79 -0.31 7.22
C ASP A 169 1.28 -0.99 5.94
N GLU A 170 2.35 -1.77 6.09
CA GLU A 170 3.09 -2.39 5.01
C GLU A 170 3.28 -3.88 5.22
N THR A 171 3.24 -4.61 4.10
CA THR A 171 3.55 -6.03 4.09
C THR A 171 4.61 -6.30 3.03
N THR A 172 5.47 -7.28 3.29
CA THR A 172 6.47 -7.74 2.33
C THR A 172 6.45 -9.25 2.24
N THR A 173 6.11 -9.77 1.07
CA THR A 173 6.12 -11.21 0.77
C THR A 173 7.31 -11.53 -0.13
N PRO A 174 8.32 -12.30 0.33
CA PRO A 174 9.47 -12.63 -0.49
C PRO A 174 9.10 -13.46 -1.72
N VAL A 175 9.67 -13.11 -2.87
CA VAL A 175 9.49 -13.81 -4.14
C VAL A 175 10.83 -14.42 -4.58
N PRO A 176 10.92 -15.75 -4.80
CA PRO A 176 12.16 -16.38 -5.21
C PRO A 176 12.64 -15.90 -6.59
N PRO A 177 13.98 -15.84 -6.80
CA PRO A 177 14.50 -15.55 -8.13
C PRO A 177 14.11 -16.67 -9.10
N ALA A 178 13.99 -16.32 -10.39
CA ALA A 178 13.77 -17.29 -11.44
C ALA A 178 14.84 -18.41 -11.37
N PRO A 179 14.47 -19.69 -11.58
CA PRO A 179 15.44 -20.76 -11.63
C PRO A 179 16.48 -20.46 -12.71
N GLU A 180 17.76 -20.51 -12.34
CA GLU A 180 18.86 -20.30 -13.28
C GLU A 180 18.73 -21.30 -14.44
N LYS A 181 18.74 -20.81 -15.69
CA LYS A 181 18.84 -21.69 -16.85
C LYS A 181 20.12 -22.53 -16.72
N PRO A 182 20.09 -23.85 -17.00
CA PRO A 182 21.29 -24.67 -16.98
C PRO A 182 22.37 -24.03 -17.84
N ARG A 183 23.54 -23.78 -17.25
CA ARG A 183 24.69 -23.23 -17.98
C ARG A 183 25.05 -24.22 -19.09
N PRO A 184 25.12 -23.81 -20.37
CA PRO A 184 25.61 -24.71 -21.41
C PRO A 184 27.03 -25.18 -21.06
N PRO A 185 27.41 -26.42 -21.38
CA PRO A 185 28.75 -26.91 -21.10
C PRO A 185 29.79 -26.00 -21.77
N LEU A 186 30.92 -25.78 -21.10
CA LEU A 186 32.02 -24.98 -21.64
C LEU A 186 32.40 -25.53 -23.03
N ALA A 187 32.45 -24.64 -24.03
CA ALA A 187 32.98 -25.00 -25.34
C ALA A 187 34.44 -25.45 -25.18
N GLN A 188 34.72 -26.72 -25.46
CA GLN A 188 36.07 -27.27 -25.41
C GLN A 188 36.83 -26.80 -26.66
N THR A 189 37.41 -25.60 -26.61
CA THR A 189 38.38 -25.14 -27.63
C THR A 189 39.75 -25.75 -27.33
N GLY A 190 39.82 -27.08 -27.26
CA GLY A 190 41.09 -27.80 -27.29
C GLY A 190 41.55 -27.86 -28.74
N ALA A 191 42.50 -27.01 -29.12
CA ALA A 191 43.21 -27.20 -30.38
C ALA A 191 44.02 -28.50 -30.27
N GLU A 192 43.66 -29.53 -31.03
CA GLU A 192 44.58 -30.64 -31.28
C GLU A 192 45.77 -30.08 -32.08
N VAL A 193 46.87 -29.80 -31.39
CA VAL A 193 48.18 -29.68 -32.05
C VAL A 193 48.59 -31.08 -32.48
N ALA A 194 48.13 -31.47 -33.67
CA ALA A 194 48.65 -32.63 -34.38
C ALA A 194 50.16 -32.41 -34.59
N SER A 195 50.95 -33.21 -33.88
CA SER A 195 52.40 -33.27 -33.95
C SER A 195 52.84 -33.78 -35.33
N LEU A 196 53.09 -32.84 -36.25
CA LEU A 196 53.79 -33.12 -37.49
C LEU A 196 55.27 -33.43 -37.18
N GLY A 197 55.56 -34.70 -36.96
CA GLY A 197 56.91 -35.24 -37.05
C GLY A 197 57.41 -35.12 -38.50
N LEU A 198 58.36 -34.23 -38.74
CA LEU A 198 59.06 -34.16 -40.03
C LEU A 198 60.04 -35.33 -40.15
N LEU A 199 59.69 -36.29 -40.99
CA LEU A 199 60.58 -37.32 -41.52
C LEU A 199 61.46 -36.71 -42.61
N ALA A 200 62.78 -36.80 -42.46
CA ALA A 200 63.74 -36.44 -43.50
C ALA A 200 63.82 -37.56 -44.55
N LEU A 201 63.73 -37.22 -45.84
CA LEU A 201 64.30 -38.03 -46.92
C LEU A 201 64.72 -37.14 -48.10
N ALA A 202 66.00 -37.24 -48.46
CA ALA A 202 66.61 -36.65 -49.64
C ALA A 202 66.47 -37.57 -50.85
N LEU A 203 66.34 -37.01 -52.07
CA LEU A 203 67.16 -37.32 -53.27
C LEU A 203 66.55 -36.72 -54.57
N VAL A 204 67.31 -35.78 -55.15
CA VAL A 204 67.78 -35.68 -56.55
C VAL A 204 66.77 -35.82 -57.71
N GLY A 205 66.69 -34.74 -58.51
CA GLY A 205 66.97 -34.81 -59.95
C GLY A 205 65.84 -34.45 -60.92
N GLY A 206 66.12 -33.47 -61.79
CA GLY A 206 65.67 -33.52 -63.20
C GLY A 206 64.56 -32.55 -63.63
N GLY A 207 64.98 -31.38 -64.15
CA GLY A 207 64.80 -31.01 -65.56
C GLY A 207 63.41 -30.73 -66.17
N ALA A 208 63.40 -29.64 -66.95
CA ALA A 208 62.59 -29.38 -68.15
C ALA A 208 61.26 -28.61 -68.02
N VAL A 209 61.39 -27.29 -68.25
CA VAL A 209 60.58 -26.41 -69.11
C VAL A 209 59.53 -27.11 -70.00
N LEU A 210 58.29 -26.61 -69.98
CA LEU A 210 57.45 -26.43 -71.18
C LEU A 210 56.34 -25.40 -70.94
N THR A 211 56.11 -24.62 -71.99
CA THR A 211 55.36 -23.37 -72.12
C THR A 211 53.87 -23.55 -72.41
N ALA A 212 53.15 -22.40 -72.38
CA ALA A 212 51.93 -22.07 -73.14
C ALA A 212 50.60 -22.58 -72.52
N THR A 213 49.44 -21.89 -72.56
CA THR A 213 48.98 -20.62 -73.14
C THR A 213 47.51 -20.45 -72.72
N SER A 214 47.07 -19.21 -72.42
CA SER A 214 45.72 -18.64 -72.69
C SER A 214 44.48 -19.33 -72.06
N ARG A 215 43.40 -18.67 -71.61
CA ARG A 215 42.60 -17.60 -72.23
C ARG A 215 41.79 -16.82 -71.20
N LYS A 216 41.62 -15.56 -71.58
CA LYS A 216 40.81 -14.45 -71.08
C LYS A 216 39.30 -14.65 -71.32
N ARG A 217 38.47 -14.13 -70.39
CA ARG A 217 37.11 -13.49 -70.49
C ARG A 217 36.43 -13.70 -69.12
N ARG A 218 36.13 -12.72 -68.26
CA ARG A 218 35.42 -11.42 -68.32
C ARG A 218 33.99 -11.50 -68.90
N THR A 219 33.12 -10.79 -68.17
CA THR A 219 31.67 -10.49 -68.31
C THR A 219 30.74 -11.63 -67.89
N GLU A 220 29.76 -11.40 -67.01
CA GLU A 220 29.09 -10.15 -66.60
C GLU A 220 29.22 -9.81 -65.11
#